data_AF-A0A177BCC2-F1
#
_entry.id   AF-A0A177BCC2-F1
#
_cell.length_a   1.000
_cell.length_b   1.000
_cell.length_c   1.000
_cell.angle_alpha   90.00
_cell.angle_beta   90.00
_cell.angle_gamma   90.00
#
_symmetry.space_group_name_H-M   'P 1'
#
loop_
_entity.id
_entity.type
_entity.pdbx_description
1 polymer ?
#
loop_
_entity_poly.entity_id
_entity_poly.type
_entity_poly.pdbx_seq_one_letter_code
_entity_poly.pdbx_strand_id
1 'polypeptide(L)'
;MQTILPIGQIEFMTTSKQRCIDTGEEYYSAFIGQHNYTFTDRDDILRSTKNCFKYQKFVLNKKCASIEEKLFARSHFDFIKKKLFNLWVYPVIFKFLMVIKIMAIFGVAGTEIAEYGSLMLSKFLFKEDLNKLSYYFEIERFWLFGNAYKINYESCCLLLSDYFKRMEQVIKMHKQGRSHSLLTVRSTNERYFDGDNEITAENWNILKNDRKFNISEFLPFNSNVIIFLYYKDTYRLKLLINQKSIKWPNLNDDRFITIKNHFAVKYGICNISDVCDL
;
A
#
# COMPACT_ATOMS: atom_id res chain seq x y z
N MET A 1 -28.57 -6.83 -30.03
CA MET A 1 -28.50 -6.68 -28.55
C MET A 1 -27.48 -7.69 -28.04
N GLN A 2 -26.31 -7.24 -27.60
CA GLN A 2 -25.38 -8.11 -26.87
C GLN A 2 -26.03 -8.42 -25.53
N THR A 3 -26.48 -9.66 -25.36
CA THR A 3 -26.90 -10.20 -24.07
C THR A 3 -25.72 -10.09 -23.13
N ILE A 4 -25.79 -9.15 -22.19
CA ILE A 4 -24.90 -9.09 -21.04
C ILE A 4 -25.11 -10.42 -20.31
N LEU A 5 -24.12 -11.32 -20.42
CA LEU A 5 -24.10 -12.54 -19.62
C LEU A 5 -24.32 -12.15 -18.16
N PRO A 6 -25.18 -12.86 -17.41
CA PRO A 6 -25.35 -12.56 -16.00
C PRO A 6 -23.97 -12.59 -15.35
N ILE A 7 -23.61 -11.50 -14.67
CA ILE A 7 -22.37 -11.40 -13.91
C ILE A 7 -22.38 -12.61 -12.97
N GLY A 8 -21.44 -13.54 -13.18
CA GLY A 8 -21.29 -14.70 -12.30
C GLY A 8 -21.11 -14.25 -10.86
N GLN A 9 -21.47 -15.09 -9.90
CA GLN A 9 -21.34 -14.78 -8.48
C GLN A 9 -19.93 -14.25 -8.17
N ILE A 10 -19.82 -12.98 -7.76
CA ILE A 10 -18.54 -12.37 -7.38
C ILE A 10 -18.26 -12.75 -5.93
N GLU A 11 -17.15 -13.45 -5.71
CA GLU A 11 -16.66 -13.70 -4.36
C GLU A 11 -16.00 -12.42 -3.84
N PHE A 12 -16.54 -11.90 -2.73
CA PHE A 12 -16.07 -10.68 -2.11
C PHE A 12 -15.32 -10.96 -0.80
N MET A 13 -14.11 -10.42 -0.67
CA MET A 13 -13.27 -10.59 0.53
C MET A 13 -12.83 -9.25 1.08
N THR A 14 -12.84 -9.15 2.41
CA THR A 14 -12.40 -7.96 3.14
C THR A 14 -11.75 -8.36 4.46
N THR A 15 -11.10 -7.40 5.12
CA THR A 15 -10.59 -7.55 6.49
C THR A 15 -11.69 -7.32 7.51
N SER A 16 -11.53 -7.81 8.74
CA SER A 16 -12.43 -7.52 9.88
C SER A 16 -12.55 -6.04 10.30
N LYS A 17 -11.89 -5.10 9.61
CA LYS A 17 -11.95 -3.67 9.93
C LYS A 17 -13.18 -3.02 9.30
N GLN A 18 -14.01 -2.38 10.13
CA GLN A 18 -15.26 -1.71 9.71
C GLN A 18 -15.06 -0.84 8.47
N ARG A 19 -14.11 0.11 8.48
CA ARG A 19 -13.80 0.95 7.31
C ARG A 19 -13.56 0.18 6.00
N CYS A 20 -13.01 -1.04 6.06
CA CYS A 20 -12.76 -1.88 4.90
C CYS A 20 -14.02 -2.64 4.47
N ILE A 21 -14.89 -2.98 5.43
CA ILE A 21 -16.23 -3.52 5.16
C ILE A 21 -17.05 -2.44 4.46
N ASP A 22 -17.11 -1.22 5.02
CA ASP A 22 -17.86 -0.08 4.47
C ASP A 22 -17.37 0.27 3.06
N THR A 23 -16.05 0.42 2.86
CA THR A 23 -15.48 0.68 1.52
C THR A 23 -15.80 -0.45 0.55
N GLY A 24 -15.82 -1.68 1.05
CA GLY A 24 -16.13 -2.86 0.27
C GLY A 24 -17.57 -2.93 -0.19
N GLU A 25 -18.49 -2.63 0.71
CA GLU A 25 -19.93 -2.53 0.47
C GLU A 25 -20.24 -1.47 -0.58
N GLU A 26 -19.67 -0.27 -0.44
CA GLU A 26 -19.86 0.81 -1.39
C GLU A 26 -19.34 0.43 -2.78
N TYR A 27 -18.14 -0.17 -2.84
CA TYR A 27 -17.58 -0.62 -4.11
C TYR A 27 -18.44 -1.72 -4.74
N TYR A 28 -18.86 -2.72 -3.96
CA TYR A 28 -19.70 -3.81 -4.45
C TYR A 28 -21.04 -3.29 -4.96
N SER A 29 -21.69 -2.42 -4.18
CA SER A 29 -22.97 -1.81 -4.52
C SER A 29 -22.87 -1.01 -5.82
N ALA A 30 -21.82 -0.21 -5.99
CA ALA A 30 -21.59 0.55 -7.21
C ALA A 30 -21.26 -0.34 -8.42
N PHE A 31 -20.53 -1.44 -8.21
CA PHE A 31 -20.08 -2.32 -9.30
C PHE A 31 -21.17 -3.29 -9.78
N ILE A 32 -21.90 -3.90 -8.84
CA ILE A 32 -22.94 -4.89 -9.13
C ILE A 32 -24.34 -4.25 -9.26
N GLY A 33 -24.56 -3.08 -8.67
CA GLY A 33 -25.88 -2.45 -8.58
C GLY A 33 -26.82 -3.13 -7.57
N GLN A 34 -26.26 -3.84 -6.58
CA GLN A 34 -27.03 -4.53 -5.53
C GLN A 34 -26.48 -4.19 -4.15
N HIS A 35 -27.38 -3.96 -3.20
CA HIS A 35 -27.04 -3.70 -1.79
C HIS A 35 -26.94 -4.97 -0.94
N ASN A 36 -27.42 -6.10 -1.45
CA ASN A 36 -27.28 -7.39 -0.78
C ASN A 36 -25.96 -8.02 -1.18
N TYR A 37 -25.00 -8.03 -0.26
CA TYR A 37 -23.69 -8.64 -0.47
C TYR A 37 -23.39 -9.63 0.64
N THR A 38 -22.60 -10.65 0.31
CA THR A 38 -21.99 -11.55 1.30
C THR A 38 -20.49 -11.42 1.15
N PHE A 39 -19.80 -11.35 2.28
CA PHE A 39 -18.35 -11.22 2.29
C PHE A 39 -17.71 -12.29 3.16
N THR A 40 -16.48 -12.64 2.83
CA THR A 40 -15.65 -13.49 3.67
C THR A 40 -14.59 -12.62 4.35
N ASP A 41 -14.53 -12.67 5.68
CA ASP A 41 -13.42 -12.10 6.43
C ASP A 41 -12.15 -12.93 6.18
N ARG A 42 -11.11 -12.28 5.65
CA ARG A 42 -9.82 -12.88 5.33
C ARG A 42 -8.66 -12.16 6.01
N ASP A 43 -8.81 -11.80 7.28
CA ASP A 43 -7.73 -11.28 8.13
C ASP A 43 -6.47 -12.19 8.11
N ASP A 44 -6.64 -13.51 7.90
CA ASP A 44 -5.57 -14.50 7.77
C ASP A 44 -4.60 -14.18 6.62
N ILE A 45 -5.10 -13.65 5.51
CA ILE A 45 -4.30 -13.32 4.32
C ILE A 45 -4.14 -11.81 4.13
N LEU A 46 -5.22 -11.05 4.26
CA LEU A 46 -5.24 -9.61 4.00
C LEU A 46 -4.58 -8.81 5.13
N ARG A 47 -4.43 -9.41 6.31
CA ARG A 47 -3.75 -8.85 7.48
C ARG A 47 -2.83 -9.90 8.13
N SER A 48 -2.12 -10.68 7.32
CA SER A 48 -1.23 -11.77 7.78
C SER A 48 -0.22 -11.33 8.84
N THR A 49 0.24 -10.08 8.80
CA THR A 49 1.16 -9.51 9.81
C THR A 49 0.55 -9.34 11.20
N LYS A 50 -0.78 -9.29 11.33
CA LYS A 50 -1.49 -9.11 12.61
C LYS A 50 -1.16 -10.20 13.60
N ASN A 51 -1.07 -11.45 13.16
CA ASN A 51 -0.83 -12.62 14.01
C ASN A 51 0.61 -13.16 13.89
N CYS A 52 1.50 -12.39 13.27
CA CYS A 52 2.85 -12.83 12.96
C CYS A 52 3.81 -12.44 14.09
N PHE A 53 4.19 -13.38 14.97
CA PHE A 53 5.00 -13.09 16.15
C PHE A 53 6.36 -12.49 15.80
N LYS A 54 7.05 -13.05 14.80
CA LYS A 54 8.32 -12.51 14.30
C LYS A 54 8.17 -11.08 13.78
N TYR A 55 7.12 -10.80 13.01
CA TYR A 55 6.83 -9.44 12.54
C TYR A 55 6.57 -8.49 13.71
N GLN A 56 5.70 -8.87 14.66
CA GLN A 56 5.43 -8.07 15.84
C GLN A 56 6.71 -7.77 16.62
N LYS A 57 7.55 -8.77 16.89
CA LYS A 57 8.81 -8.59 17.64
C LYS A 57 9.81 -7.69 16.91
N PHE A 58 9.95 -7.84 15.59
CA PHE A 58 10.89 -7.04 14.79
C PHE A 58 10.40 -5.61 14.56
N VAL A 59 9.14 -5.43 14.16
CA VAL A 59 8.59 -4.11 13.80
C VAL A 59 8.26 -3.26 15.03
N LEU A 60 7.93 -3.87 16.17
CA LEU A 60 7.81 -3.15 17.44
C LEU A 60 9.17 -2.63 17.94
N ASN A 61 10.29 -3.15 17.44
CA ASN A 61 11.60 -2.57 17.67
C ASN A 61 11.86 -1.38 16.73
N LYS A 62 11.00 -0.34 16.84
CA LYS A 62 11.00 0.93 16.09
C LYS A 62 12.32 1.73 16.14
N LYS A 63 13.40 1.18 16.70
CA LYS A 63 14.66 1.89 16.93
C LYS A 63 15.25 2.44 15.64
N CYS A 64 15.36 1.65 14.57
CA CYS A 64 15.96 2.13 13.31
C CYS A 64 15.11 3.21 12.65
N ALA A 65 13.80 2.99 12.50
CA ALA A 65 12.87 4.00 11.99
C ALA A 65 12.97 5.32 12.77
N SER A 66 12.96 5.25 14.10
CA SER A 66 13.06 6.41 14.97
C SER A 66 14.42 7.12 14.89
N ILE A 67 15.51 6.38 14.65
CA ILE A 67 16.85 6.96 14.44
C ILE A 67 16.86 7.76 13.15
N GLU A 68 16.43 7.16 12.04
CA GLU A 68 16.38 7.80 10.72
C GLU A 68 15.48 9.04 10.71
N GLU A 69 14.27 8.95 11.29
CA GLU A 69 13.38 10.10 11.41
C GLU A 69 14.02 11.25 12.19
N LYS A 70 14.70 10.96 13.30
CA LYS A 70 15.38 11.98 14.11
C LYS A 70 16.54 12.62 13.34
N LEU A 71 17.33 11.83 12.61
CA LEU A 71 18.43 12.33 11.78
C LEU A 71 17.91 13.23 10.67
N PHE A 72 16.85 12.81 9.97
CA PHE A 72 16.23 13.61 8.91
C PHE A 72 15.60 14.89 9.45
N ALA A 73 14.90 14.82 10.58
CA ALA A 73 14.31 16.00 11.22
C ALA A 73 15.36 17.03 11.64
N ARG A 74 16.50 16.60 12.18
CA ARG A 74 17.59 17.50 12.59
C ARG A 74 18.15 18.31 11.43
N SER A 75 18.22 17.73 10.24
CA SER A 75 18.79 18.39 9.04
C SER A 75 17.78 19.23 8.27
N HIS A 76 16.49 18.88 8.27
CA HIS A 76 15.51 19.47 7.34
C HIS A 76 14.39 20.29 8.00
N PHE A 77 14.05 20.04 9.28
CA PHE A 77 12.86 20.65 9.89
C PHE A 77 13.13 22.03 10.50
N ASP A 78 14.38 22.41 10.76
CA ASP A 78 14.67 23.70 11.39
C ASP A 78 14.28 24.89 10.50
N PHE A 79 14.42 24.75 9.18
CA PHE A 79 13.93 25.77 8.24
C PHE A 79 12.40 25.80 8.17
N ILE A 80 11.75 24.63 8.15
CA ILE A 80 10.28 24.52 8.13
C ILE A 80 9.68 25.15 9.39
N LYS A 81 10.26 24.87 10.57
CA LYS A 81 9.85 25.48 11.84
C LYS A 81 9.95 26.99 11.81
N LYS A 82 11.07 27.54 11.32
CA LYS A 82 11.29 29.00 11.22
C LYS A 82 10.24 29.68 10.33
N LYS A 83 9.93 29.10 9.17
CA LYS A 83 8.89 29.66 8.29
C LYS A 83 7.50 29.64 8.94
N LEU A 84 7.12 28.50 9.53
CA LEU A 84 5.84 28.35 10.21
C LEU A 84 5.72 29.36 11.37
N PHE A 85 6.79 29.50 12.16
CA PHE A 85 6.85 30.47 13.25
C PHE A 85 6.62 31.91 12.77
N ASN A 86 7.25 32.30 11.66
CA ASN A 86 7.12 33.64 11.08
C ASN A 86 5.72 33.91 10.51
N LEU A 87 5.07 32.91 9.91
CA LEU A 87 3.71 33.07 9.37
C LEU A 87 2.65 33.22 10.46
N TRP A 88 2.85 32.57 11.59
CA TRP A 88 1.79 32.35 12.57
C TRP A 88 1.57 33.57 13.47
N VAL A 89 2.56 34.47 13.67
CA VAL A 89 2.42 35.64 14.57
C VAL A 89 1.81 35.22 15.94
N TYR A 90 2.14 34.01 16.42
CA TYR A 90 1.52 33.43 17.62
C TYR A 90 2.33 33.72 18.89
N PRO A 91 1.70 33.70 20.08
CA PRO A 91 2.37 33.97 21.35
C PRO A 91 3.46 32.93 21.66
N VAL A 92 4.35 33.31 22.58
CA VAL A 92 5.50 32.57 23.12
C VAL A 92 5.20 31.10 23.51
N ILE A 93 3.94 30.71 23.67
CA ILE A 93 3.48 29.34 23.97
C ILE A 93 3.81 28.34 22.84
N PHE A 94 3.96 28.79 21.58
CA PHE A 94 4.35 27.94 20.45
C PHE A 94 5.87 27.92 20.16
N LYS A 95 6.70 28.49 21.03
CA LYS A 95 8.17 28.52 20.89
C LYS A 95 8.81 27.13 20.78
N PHE A 96 8.05 26.07 21.09
CA PHE A 96 8.39 24.67 20.84
C PHE A 96 7.45 24.04 19.80
N LEU A 97 7.59 24.46 18.54
CA LEU A 97 7.01 23.76 17.40
C LEU A 97 7.82 22.46 17.18
N MET A 98 7.44 21.41 17.88
CA MET A 98 8.03 20.08 17.72
C MET A 98 7.66 19.50 16.35
N VAL A 99 8.54 18.64 15.82
CA VAL A 99 8.33 17.88 14.58
C VAL A 99 6.94 17.21 14.56
N ILE A 100 6.52 16.63 15.69
CA ILE A 100 5.22 15.98 15.82
C ILE A 100 4.03 16.91 15.56
N LYS A 101 4.12 18.19 15.94
CA LYS A 101 3.05 19.17 15.68
C LYS A 101 2.98 19.53 14.20
N ILE A 102 4.13 19.66 13.54
CA ILE A 102 4.20 19.91 12.08
C ILE A 102 3.59 18.72 11.34
N MET A 103 3.96 17.50 11.71
CA MET A 103 3.41 16.29 11.09
C MET A 103 1.92 16.11 11.38
N ALA A 104 1.43 16.52 12.55
CA ALA A 104 0.01 16.56 12.84
C ALA A 104 -0.72 17.55 11.92
N ILE A 105 -0.20 18.76 11.73
CA ILE A 105 -0.77 19.74 10.77
C ILE A 105 -0.77 19.15 9.36
N PHE A 106 0.33 18.52 8.93
CA PHE A 106 0.44 17.87 7.63
C PHE A 106 -0.62 16.77 7.43
N GLY A 107 -0.78 15.87 8.40
CA GLY A 107 -1.77 14.79 8.33
C GLY A 107 -3.22 15.27 8.39
N VAL A 108 -3.52 16.23 9.28
CA VAL A 108 -4.87 16.79 9.41
C VAL A 108 -5.22 17.61 8.16
N ALA A 109 -4.29 18.39 7.59
CA ALA A 109 -4.52 19.08 6.32
C ALA A 109 -4.86 18.11 5.19
N GLY A 110 -4.17 16.97 5.10
CA GLY A 110 -4.50 15.93 4.12
C GLY A 110 -5.90 15.33 4.31
N THR A 111 -6.29 15.09 5.57
CA THR A 111 -7.62 14.58 5.91
C THR A 111 -8.71 15.63 5.66
N GLU A 112 -8.45 16.89 6.00
CA GLU A 112 -9.35 18.01 5.76
C GLU A 112 -9.67 18.18 4.27
N ILE A 113 -8.64 18.09 3.42
CA ILE A 113 -8.81 18.14 1.97
C ILE A 113 -9.65 16.95 1.49
N ALA A 114 -9.34 15.74 1.96
CA ALA A 114 -10.00 14.52 1.50
C ALA A 114 -11.49 14.45 1.90
N GLU A 115 -11.81 14.83 3.14
CA GLU A 115 -13.17 14.72 3.70
C GLU A 115 -14.03 15.95 3.38
N TYR A 116 -13.45 17.14 3.37
CA TYR A 116 -14.21 18.41 3.30
C TYR A 116 -13.87 19.29 2.10
N GLY A 117 -12.84 18.96 1.31
CA GLY A 117 -12.36 19.83 0.23
C GLY A 117 -11.81 21.19 0.72
N SER A 118 -11.51 21.32 2.02
CA SER A 118 -11.05 22.56 2.63
C SER A 118 -9.52 22.69 2.55
N LEU A 119 -9.04 23.93 2.42
CA LEU A 119 -7.61 24.28 2.37
C LEU A 119 -7.16 25.06 3.61
N MET A 120 -7.94 25.04 4.69
CA MET A 120 -7.72 25.91 5.85
C MET A 120 -6.37 25.64 6.53
N LEU A 121 -5.99 24.38 6.71
CA LEU A 121 -4.70 24.03 7.33
C LEU A 121 -3.57 23.92 6.30
N SER A 122 -3.90 23.55 5.06
CA SER A 122 -2.88 23.41 4.00
C SER A 122 -2.25 24.74 3.61
N LYS A 123 -2.93 25.88 3.82
CA LYS A 123 -2.36 27.23 3.61
C LYS A 123 -1.13 27.52 4.48
N PHE A 124 -0.95 26.79 5.58
CA PHE A 124 0.22 26.92 6.44
C PHE A 124 1.40 26.05 5.97
N LEU A 125 1.21 25.20 4.97
CA LEU A 125 2.22 24.29 4.47
C LEU A 125 2.77 24.81 3.15
N PHE A 126 4.08 25.01 3.08
CA PHE A 126 4.74 25.48 1.86
C PHE A 126 4.94 24.34 0.88
N LYS A 127 4.59 24.57 -0.39
CA LYS A 127 4.71 23.57 -1.47
C LYS A 127 6.11 22.95 -1.57
N GLU A 128 7.16 23.75 -1.39
CA GLU A 128 8.55 23.32 -1.43
C GLU A 128 8.98 22.43 -0.25
N ASP A 129 8.21 22.43 0.84
CA ASP A 129 8.47 21.61 2.02
C ASP A 129 7.58 20.36 2.06
N LEU A 130 6.48 20.30 1.30
CA LEU A 130 5.58 19.15 1.24
C LEU A 130 6.32 17.85 0.89
N ASN A 131 7.29 17.93 -0.02
CA ASN A 131 8.05 16.75 -0.43
C ASN A 131 8.95 16.22 0.70
N LYS A 132 9.48 17.12 1.56
CA LYS A 132 10.24 16.72 2.77
C LYS A 132 9.33 16.15 3.85
N LEU A 133 8.14 16.73 4.03
CA LEU A 133 7.15 16.21 4.99
C LEU A 133 6.65 14.83 4.59
N SER A 134 6.40 14.62 3.29
CA SER A 134 6.07 13.31 2.72
C SER A 134 7.23 12.32 2.93
N TYR A 135 8.47 12.72 2.62
CA TYR A 135 9.66 11.88 2.84
C TYR A 135 9.89 11.50 4.30
N TYR A 136 9.68 12.44 5.23
CA TYR A 136 9.74 12.14 6.67
C TYR A 136 8.74 11.02 7.04
N PHE A 137 7.51 11.09 6.52
CA PHE A 137 6.50 10.06 6.75
C PHE A 137 6.87 8.73 6.07
N GLU A 138 7.55 8.78 4.93
CA GLU A 138 8.03 7.61 4.21
C GLU A 138 9.15 6.86 4.91
N ILE A 139 10.00 7.53 5.68
CA ILE A 139 11.01 6.85 6.50
C ILE A 139 10.30 5.85 7.42
N GLU A 140 9.37 6.30 8.29
CA GLU A 140 8.68 5.36 9.19
C GLU A 140 7.98 4.24 8.39
N ARG A 141 7.30 4.59 7.30
CA ARG A 141 6.60 3.60 6.47
C ARG A 141 7.54 2.61 5.80
N PHE A 142 8.68 3.03 5.30
CA PHE A 142 9.67 2.14 4.69
C PHE A 142 10.26 1.18 5.72
N TRP A 143 10.55 1.64 6.93
CA TRP A 143 11.13 0.79 7.95
C TRP A 143 10.12 -0.20 8.55
N LEU A 144 8.85 0.19 8.72
CA LEU A 144 7.81 -0.69 9.26
C LEU A 144 7.17 -1.58 8.19
N PHE A 145 7.03 -1.05 6.98
CA PHE A 145 6.19 -1.59 5.90
C PHE A 145 6.82 -1.47 4.50
N GLY A 146 8.08 -1.02 4.36
CA GLY A 146 8.94 -1.20 3.18
C GLY A 146 10.17 -2.13 3.39
N ASN A 147 11.03 -2.25 2.39
CA ASN A 147 12.02 -3.33 2.25
C ASN A 147 13.19 -3.35 3.25
N ALA A 148 13.13 -2.54 4.31
CA ALA A 148 14.12 -2.54 5.38
C ALA A 148 14.33 -3.91 6.06
N TYR A 149 13.26 -4.72 6.20
CA TYR A 149 13.34 -6.03 6.85
C TYR A 149 12.74 -7.16 6.01
N LYS A 150 13.42 -8.32 6.06
CA LYS A 150 13.04 -9.55 5.35
C LYS A 150 11.63 -10.03 5.66
N ILE A 151 11.30 -10.07 6.95
CA ILE A 151 9.98 -10.50 7.44
C ILE A 151 8.82 -9.73 6.79
N ASN A 152 9.05 -8.46 6.46
CA ASN A 152 7.99 -7.63 5.95
C ASN A 152 7.65 -7.91 4.47
N TYR A 153 8.57 -8.46 3.67
CA TYR A 153 8.26 -8.93 2.31
C TYR A 153 7.90 -10.42 2.27
N GLU A 154 8.41 -11.23 3.20
CA GLU A 154 8.03 -12.64 3.32
C GLU A 154 6.55 -12.79 3.70
N SER A 155 6.00 -11.95 4.58
CA SER A 155 4.57 -12.02 4.96
C SER A 155 3.60 -11.81 3.80
N CYS A 156 4.05 -11.18 2.69
CA CYS A 156 3.25 -10.97 1.49
C CYS A 156 3.07 -12.22 0.65
N CYS A 157 3.93 -13.23 0.82
CA CYS A 157 3.90 -14.44 0.01
C CYS A 157 2.54 -15.16 0.14
N LEU A 158 1.87 -15.04 1.29
CA LEU A 158 0.59 -15.72 1.56
C LEU A 158 -0.51 -15.22 0.63
N LEU A 159 -0.59 -13.89 0.49
CA LEU A 159 -1.55 -13.27 -0.40
C LEU A 159 -1.26 -13.58 -1.87
N LEU A 160 0.01 -13.51 -2.27
CA LEU A 160 0.39 -13.81 -3.66
C LEU A 160 0.13 -15.28 -4.00
N SER A 161 0.41 -16.19 -3.06
CA SER A 161 0.10 -17.61 -3.18
C SER A 161 -1.40 -17.86 -3.35
N ASP A 162 -2.24 -17.22 -2.53
CA ASP A 162 -3.70 -17.29 -2.65
C ASP A 162 -4.20 -16.70 -3.99
N TYR A 163 -3.66 -15.57 -4.43
CA TYR A 163 -3.96 -15.00 -5.75
C TYR A 163 -3.64 -15.96 -6.89
N PHE A 164 -2.43 -16.55 -6.91
CA PHE A 164 -2.05 -17.48 -7.96
C PHE A 164 -2.93 -18.73 -7.94
N LYS A 165 -3.24 -19.29 -6.77
CA LYS A 165 -4.13 -20.46 -6.64
C LYS A 165 -5.51 -20.16 -7.21
N ARG A 166 -6.08 -18.99 -6.93
CA ARG A 166 -7.36 -18.56 -7.49
C ARG A 166 -7.29 -18.35 -9.00
N MET A 167 -6.25 -17.70 -9.51
CA MET A 167 -6.04 -17.55 -10.95
C MET A 167 -5.95 -18.90 -11.66
N GLU A 168 -5.31 -19.91 -11.06
CA GLU A 168 -5.30 -21.27 -11.62
C GLU A 168 -6.69 -21.90 -11.68
N GLN A 169 -7.53 -21.66 -10.67
CA GLN A 169 -8.92 -22.09 -10.70
C GLN A 169 -9.68 -21.38 -11.81
N VAL A 170 -9.51 -20.07 -11.98
CA VAL A 170 -10.10 -19.31 -13.09
C VAL A 170 -9.65 -19.84 -14.44
N ILE A 171 -8.35 -20.15 -14.61
CA ILE A 171 -7.81 -20.75 -15.83
C ILE A 171 -8.48 -22.11 -16.11
N LYS A 172 -8.64 -22.96 -15.09
CA LYS A 172 -9.33 -24.25 -15.22
C LYS A 172 -10.80 -24.07 -15.64
N MET A 173 -11.51 -23.12 -15.01
CA MET A 173 -12.89 -22.79 -15.34
C MET A 173 -13.05 -22.23 -16.75
N HIS A 174 -12.15 -21.32 -17.17
CA HIS A 174 -12.15 -20.76 -18.52
C HIS A 174 -11.93 -21.86 -19.57
N LYS A 175 -11.01 -22.80 -19.34
CA LYS A 175 -10.82 -23.98 -20.20
C LYS A 175 -12.05 -24.89 -20.27
N GLN A 176 -12.94 -24.82 -19.28
CA GLN A 176 -14.23 -25.53 -19.23
C GLN A 176 -15.39 -24.69 -19.77
N GLY A 177 -15.15 -23.50 -20.33
CA GLY A 177 -16.18 -22.61 -20.86
C GLY A 177 -16.96 -21.83 -19.80
N ARG A 178 -16.45 -21.69 -18.57
CA ARG A 178 -17.10 -20.95 -17.47
C ARG A 178 -16.42 -19.60 -17.24
N SER A 179 -17.22 -18.55 -17.04
CA SER A 179 -16.73 -17.23 -16.60
C SER A 179 -16.55 -17.17 -15.09
N HIS A 180 -15.53 -16.45 -14.62
CA HIS A 180 -15.30 -16.18 -13.20
C HIS A 180 -14.57 -14.84 -13.04
N SER A 181 -14.96 -14.09 -12.01
CA SER A 181 -14.34 -12.82 -11.62
C SER A 181 -14.11 -12.82 -10.12
N LEU A 182 -12.91 -12.42 -9.69
CA LEU A 182 -12.56 -12.28 -8.28
C LEU A 182 -12.28 -10.82 -7.97
N LEU A 183 -12.89 -10.32 -6.89
CA LEU A 183 -12.65 -8.98 -6.38
C LEU A 183 -12.11 -9.07 -4.96
N THR A 184 -10.94 -8.48 -4.73
CA THR A 184 -10.37 -8.36 -3.39
C THR A 184 -10.31 -6.90 -3.02
N VAL A 185 -11.04 -6.49 -1.99
CA VAL A 185 -10.99 -5.11 -1.49
C VAL A 185 -9.98 -5.04 -0.36
N ARG A 186 -8.90 -4.33 -0.65
CA ARG A 186 -7.76 -4.01 0.21
C ARG A 186 -6.85 -5.19 0.54
N SER A 187 -5.70 -5.20 -0.12
CA SER A 187 -4.49 -5.78 0.43
C SER A 187 -3.62 -4.66 0.99
N THR A 188 -3.23 -4.75 2.26
CA THR A 188 -2.23 -3.85 2.85
C THR A 188 -0.79 -4.23 2.47
N ASN A 189 -0.59 -5.03 1.42
CA ASN A 189 0.75 -5.43 1.03
C ASN A 189 1.36 -4.34 0.14
N GLU A 190 2.03 -3.41 0.81
CA GLU A 190 2.64 -2.17 0.29
C GLU A 190 3.82 -2.39 -0.67
N ARG A 191 3.95 -3.54 -1.34
CA ARG A 191 5.25 -3.96 -1.89
C ARG A 191 5.19 -4.63 -3.24
N TYR A 192 5.34 -3.77 -4.23
CA TYR A 192 5.61 -4.12 -5.61
C TYR A 192 7.04 -3.71 -6.05
N PHE A 193 7.85 -3.16 -5.17
CA PHE A 193 9.08 -2.48 -5.58
C PHE A 193 10.33 -3.24 -5.12
N ASP A 194 10.73 -4.25 -5.90
CA ASP A 194 12.09 -4.77 -5.80
C ASP A 194 13.08 -3.78 -6.39
N GLY A 195 14.21 -3.58 -5.70
CA GLY A 195 15.28 -2.68 -6.17
C GLY A 195 15.01 -1.20 -5.90
N ASP A 196 14.24 -0.88 -4.86
CA ASP A 196 14.17 0.47 -4.31
C ASP A 196 15.39 0.77 -3.48
N ASN A 197 15.93 1.98 -3.66
CA ASN A 197 16.93 2.51 -2.74
C ASN A 197 16.29 2.60 -1.35
N GLU A 198 17.05 2.18 -0.33
CA GLU A 198 16.65 2.30 1.06
C GLU A 198 16.23 3.75 1.36
N ILE A 199 15.16 3.96 2.13
CA ILE A 199 14.73 5.32 2.52
C ILE A 199 15.41 5.69 3.84
N THR A 200 16.38 6.61 3.77
CA THR A 200 17.25 6.99 4.90
C THR A 200 17.37 8.51 5.01
N ALA A 201 17.79 9.01 6.16
CA ALA A 201 17.96 10.44 6.39
C ALA A 201 18.97 11.10 5.43
N GLU A 202 19.96 10.35 4.96
CA GLU A 202 21.11 10.87 4.21
C GLU A 202 20.87 10.99 2.70
N ASN A 203 20.00 10.14 2.14
CA ASN A 203 19.85 10.03 0.68
C ASN A 203 18.69 10.85 0.10
N TRP A 204 18.04 11.70 0.91
CA TRP A 204 17.02 12.64 0.44
C TRP A 204 17.43 13.41 -0.82
N ASN A 205 18.66 13.96 -0.85
CA ASN A 205 19.11 14.77 -1.99
C ASN A 205 19.17 13.99 -3.31
N ILE A 206 19.37 12.67 -3.24
CA ILE A 206 19.43 11.76 -4.38
C ILE A 206 18.00 11.39 -4.81
N LEU A 207 17.11 11.15 -3.84
CA LEU A 207 15.76 10.61 -4.09
C LEU A 207 14.66 11.67 -4.28
N LYS A 208 14.92 12.94 -3.94
CA LYS A 208 13.89 14.01 -3.89
C LYS A 208 13.06 14.18 -5.18
N ASN A 209 13.61 13.84 -6.33
CA ASN A 209 12.96 14.04 -7.64
C ASN A 209 12.39 12.76 -8.25
N ASP A 210 12.93 11.60 -7.92
CA ASP A 210 12.52 10.31 -8.50
C ASP A 210 12.70 9.21 -7.45
N ARG A 211 11.67 9.05 -6.63
CA ARG A 211 11.63 8.03 -5.57
C ARG A 211 10.59 6.98 -5.93
N LYS A 212 11.04 5.73 -6.01
CA LYS A 212 10.17 4.59 -6.29
C LYS A 212 9.24 4.29 -5.11
N PHE A 213 9.75 4.37 -3.89
CA PHE A 213 8.93 4.30 -2.67
C PHE A 213 8.31 5.67 -2.37
N ASN A 214 7.21 5.99 -3.07
CA ASN A 214 6.41 7.21 -2.86
C ASN A 214 5.00 6.91 -2.33
N ILE A 215 4.80 6.93 -1.00
CA ILE A 215 3.51 6.51 -0.39
C ILE A 215 2.33 7.34 -0.87
N SER A 216 2.56 8.60 -1.23
CA SER A 216 1.52 9.48 -1.76
C SER A 216 1.07 9.07 -3.17
N GLU A 217 1.92 8.36 -3.92
CA GLU A 217 1.56 7.82 -5.23
C GLU A 217 0.99 6.41 -5.18
N PHE A 218 1.50 5.53 -4.31
CA PHE A 218 1.07 4.12 -4.29
C PHE A 218 0.00 3.80 -3.23
N LEU A 219 -0.07 4.53 -2.11
CA LEU A 219 -1.10 4.37 -1.05
C LEU A 219 -1.87 5.67 -0.70
N PRO A 220 -2.43 6.41 -1.69
CA PRO A 220 -3.39 7.45 -1.36
C PRO A 220 -4.67 6.86 -0.71
N PHE A 221 -5.54 7.73 -0.19
CA PHE A 221 -6.90 7.32 0.17
C PHE A 221 -7.56 6.62 -1.03
N ASN A 222 -8.24 5.49 -0.79
CA ASN A 222 -8.83 4.63 -1.80
C ASN A 222 -7.85 4.09 -2.85
N SER A 223 -6.57 3.93 -2.46
CA SER A 223 -5.58 3.22 -3.27
C SER A 223 -6.08 1.83 -3.67
N ASN A 224 -5.77 1.42 -4.89
CA ASN A 224 -6.17 0.12 -5.43
C ASN A 224 -5.02 -0.56 -6.16
N VAL A 225 -5.02 -1.88 -6.09
CA VAL A 225 -4.13 -2.76 -6.85
C VAL A 225 -5.01 -3.75 -7.57
N ILE A 226 -4.84 -3.87 -8.89
CA ILE A 226 -5.65 -4.76 -9.74
C ILE A 226 -4.71 -5.64 -10.55
N ILE A 227 -4.89 -6.96 -10.43
CA ILE A 227 -4.20 -7.94 -11.27
C ILE A 227 -5.21 -8.50 -12.28
N PHE A 228 -5.06 -8.13 -13.54
CA PHE A 228 -5.89 -8.63 -14.63
C PHE A 228 -5.31 -9.90 -15.21
N LEU A 229 -6.04 -11.01 -15.13
CA LEU A 229 -5.78 -12.23 -15.87
C LEU A 229 -6.51 -12.17 -17.21
N TYR A 230 -5.78 -12.35 -18.31
CA TYR A 230 -6.36 -12.36 -19.66
C TYR A 230 -5.70 -13.41 -20.55
N TYR A 231 -6.38 -13.83 -21.62
CA TYR A 231 -5.88 -14.82 -22.57
C TYR A 231 -5.54 -14.16 -23.92
N LYS A 232 -4.30 -14.32 -24.36
CA LYS A 232 -3.80 -13.95 -25.69
C LYS A 232 -2.73 -14.97 -26.08
N ASP A 233 -3.16 -16.04 -26.75
CA ASP A 233 -2.40 -17.27 -27.09
C ASP A 233 -1.94 -18.09 -25.87
N THR A 234 -1.66 -17.42 -24.77
CA THR A 234 -1.36 -17.93 -23.43
C THR A 234 -2.03 -17.03 -22.40
N TYR A 235 -2.17 -17.51 -21.17
CA TYR A 235 -2.62 -16.70 -20.04
C TYR A 235 -1.53 -15.71 -19.62
N ARG A 236 -1.95 -14.46 -19.37
CA ARG A 236 -1.09 -13.31 -19.07
C ARG A 236 -1.67 -12.50 -17.93
N LEU A 237 -0.81 -11.79 -17.19
CA LEU A 237 -1.20 -10.92 -16.10
C LEU A 237 -0.78 -9.47 -16.35
N LYS A 238 -1.70 -8.54 -16.14
CA LYS A 238 -1.40 -7.10 -16.13
C LYS A 238 -1.62 -6.55 -14.73
N LEU A 239 -0.63 -5.84 -14.18
CA LEU A 239 -0.79 -5.12 -12.93
C LEU A 239 -1.17 -3.66 -13.17
N LEU A 240 -2.22 -3.21 -12.49
CA LEU A 240 -2.50 -1.80 -12.29
C LEU A 240 -2.32 -1.43 -10.81
N ILE A 241 -1.64 -0.32 -10.54
CA ILE A 241 -1.61 0.33 -9.22
C ILE A 241 -2.21 1.72 -9.42
N ASN A 242 -3.28 2.04 -8.69
CA ASN A 242 -4.00 3.31 -8.82
C ASN A 242 -4.30 3.63 -10.30
N GLN A 243 -4.89 2.65 -11.00
CA GLN A 243 -5.25 2.69 -12.42
C GLN A 243 -4.07 2.84 -13.40
N LYS A 244 -2.82 2.94 -12.93
CA LYS A 244 -1.63 3.02 -13.79
C LYS A 244 -1.06 1.63 -14.03
N SER A 245 -0.77 1.31 -15.30
CA SER A 245 -0.13 0.05 -15.67
C SER A 245 1.33 0.05 -15.24
N ILE A 246 1.74 -0.95 -14.44
CA ILE A 246 3.12 -1.08 -13.99
C ILE A 246 3.70 -2.41 -14.51
N LYS A 247 4.99 -2.41 -14.88
CA LYS A 247 5.73 -3.62 -15.26
C LYS A 247 5.97 -4.52 -14.05
N TRP A 248 5.95 -5.84 -14.24
CA TRP A 248 6.33 -6.79 -13.19
C TRP A 248 7.78 -6.57 -12.76
N PRO A 249 8.09 -6.59 -11.45
CA PRO A 249 9.43 -6.25 -10.96
C PRO A 249 10.40 -7.31 -11.48
N ASN A 250 11.54 -6.87 -12.01
CA ASN A 250 12.57 -7.75 -12.58
C ASN A 250 12.06 -8.69 -13.70
N LEU A 251 10.95 -8.34 -14.36
CA LEU A 251 10.33 -9.16 -15.41
C LEU A 251 9.94 -8.30 -16.62
N ASN A 252 10.36 -8.75 -17.80
CA ASN A 252 9.92 -8.18 -19.09
C ASN A 252 8.78 -8.98 -19.74
N ASP A 253 8.34 -10.05 -19.08
CA ASP A 253 7.35 -11.00 -19.58
C ASP A 253 6.15 -11.04 -18.64
N ASP A 254 4.97 -10.90 -19.21
CA ASP A 254 3.69 -10.84 -18.51
C ASP A 254 2.93 -12.18 -18.55
N ARG A 255 3.52 -13.27 -19.06
CA ARG A 255 2.91 -14.61 -19.00
C ARG A 255 2.66 -15.02 -17.56
N PHE A 256 1.46 -15.55 -17.31
CA PHE A 256 1.04 -16.05 -15.99
C PHE A 256 2.06 -17.02 -15.38
N ILE A 257 2.52 -17.99 -16.17
CA ILE A 257 3.48 -19.00 -15.70
C ILE A 257 4.84 -18.39 -15.36
N THR A 258 5.31 -17.42 -16.14
CA THR A 258 6.59 -16.75 -15.89
C THR A 258 6.54 -15.97 -14.60
N ILE A 259 5.47 -15.19 -14.39
CA ILE A 259 5.28 -14.41 -13.16
C ILE A 259 5.16 -15.36 -11.97
N LYS A 260 4.27 -16.36 -12.03
CA LYS A 260 4.11 -17.34 -10.95
C LYS A 260 5.44 -17.99 -10.56
N ASN A 261 6.24 -18.42 -11.54
CA ASN A 261 7.53 -19.05 -11.29
C ASN A 261 8.55 -18.07 -10.69
N HIS A 262 8.58 -16.81 -11.14
CA HIS A 262 9.43 -15.78 -10.55
C HIS A 262 9.14 -15.59 -9.06
N PHE A 263 7.86 -15.49 -8.69
CA PHE A 263 7.42 -15.38 -7.30
C PHE A 263 7.71 -16.68 -6.51
N ALA A 264 7.52 -17.85 -7.11
CA ALA A 264 7.85 -19.12 -6.48
C ALA A 264 9.35 -19.27 -6.17
N VAL A 265 10.23 -18.82 -7.07
CA VAL A 265 11.68 -18.81 -6.84
C VAL A 265 12.05 -17.82 -5.72
N LYS A 266 11.42 -16.64 -5.71
CA LYS A 266 11.73 -15.59 -4.73
C LYS A 266 11.28 -15.94 -3.32
N TYR A 267 10.07 -16.50 -3.16
CA TYR A 267 9.45 -16.71 -1.85
C TYR A 267 9.43 -18.18 -1.41
N GLY A 268 9.77 -19.13 -2.28
CA GLY A 268 9.72 -20.56 -1.97
C GLY A 268 8.30 -21.08 -1.68
N ILE A 269 8.22 -22.13 -0.85
CA ILE A 269 6.95 -22.60 -0.29
C ILE A 269 6.53 -21.63 0.79
N CYS A 270 5.48 -20.86 0.52
CA CYS A 270 4.98 -19.88 1.47
C CYS A 270 4.07 -20.54 2.52
N ASN A 271 4.60 -20.73 3.72
CA ASN A 271 3.83 -21.16 4.89
C ASN A 271 3.91 -20.08 5.97
N ILE A 272 2.77 -19.74 6.59
CA ILE A 272 2.71 -18.70 7.61
C ILE A 272 3.54 -19.08 8.83
N SER A 273 3.57 -20.36 9.21
CA SER A 273 4.40 -20.87 10.30
C SER A 273 5.89 -20.59 10.04
N ASP A 274 6.39 -20.96 8.87
CA ASP A 274 7.80 -20.77 8.51
C ASP A 274 8.21 -19.28 8.46
N VAL A 275 7.26 -18.41 8.09
CA VAL A 275 7.49 -16.96 8.01
C VAL A 275 7.38 -16.29 9.39
N CYS A 276 6.43 -16.71 10.22
CA CYS A 276 5.98 -15.95 11.39
C CYS A 276 6.35 -16.55 12.75
N ASP A 277 6.68 -17.84 12.80
CA ASP A 277 7.16 -18.50 14.01
C ASP A 277 8.61 -18.07 14.31
N LEU A 278 9.04 -18.29 15.56
CA LEU A 278 10.34 -17.81 16.09
C LEU A 278 11.52 -18.69 15.67
#